data_AF-A0A2J9ECL5-F1
#
_entry.id   AF-A0A2J9ECL5-F1
#
_cell.length_a   1.000
_cell.length_b   1.000
_cell.length_c   1.000
_cell.angle_alpha   90.00
_cell.angle_beta   90.00
_cell.angle_gamma   90.00
#
_symmetry.space_group_name_H-M   'P 1'
#
loop_
_entity.id
_entity.type
_entity.pdbx_description
1 polymer ?
#
loop_
_entity_poly.entity_id
_entity_poly.type
_entity_poly.pdbx_seq_one_letter_code
_entity_poly.pdbx_strand_id
1 'polypeptide(L)' 'MREPMDLDQAEYHAELATSLYEVIMDKACEECSPQLLHLISLACDINFEVYRALRADGGKQHDQ' A
#
# COMPACT_ATOMS: atom_id res chain seq x y z
N MET A 1 -10.56 -19.12 -0.77
CA MET A 1 -9.17 -18.67 -0.98
C MET A 1 -9.20 -17.75 -2.18
N ARG A 2 -8.69 -16.51 -2.09
CA ARG A 2 -8.53 -15.68 -3.29
C ARG A 2 -7.50 -16.37 -4.18
N GLU A 3 -7.73 -16.33 -5.49
CA GLU A 3 -6.73 -16.84 -6.42
C GLU A 3 -5.42 -16.05 -6.26
N PRO A 4 -4.26 -16.71 -6.45
CA PRO A 4 -2.99 -16.01 -6.50
C PRO A 4 -3.05 -14.94 -7.58
N MET A 5 -2.69 -13.72 -7.20
CA MET A 5 -2.52 -12.61 -8.14
C MET A 5 -1.13 -12.70 -8.76
N ASP A 6 -1.00 -12.43 -10.05
CA ASP A 6 0.32 -12.29 -10.66
C ASP A 6 1.04 -11.02 -10.14
N LEU A 7 2.36 -10.96 -10.35
CA LEU A 7 3.18 -9.87 -9.82
C LEU A 7 2.82 -8.50 -10.42
N ASP A 8 2.47 -8.45 -11.71
CA ASP A 8 2.14 -7.20 -12.39
C ASP A 8 0.81 -6.64 -11.90
N GLN A 9 -0.18 -7.51 -11.68
CA GLN A 9 -1.46 -7.18 -11.06
C GLN A 9 -1.22 -6.74 -9.61
N ALA A 10 -0.35 -7.41 -8.86
CA ALA A 10 -0.04 -7.04 -7.48
C ALA A 10 0.61 -5.66 -7.40
N GLU A 11 1.54 -5.34 -8.31
CA GLU A 11 2.16 -4.01 -8.40
C GLU A 11 1.10 -2.95 -8.75
N TYR A 12 0.28 -3.18 -9.78
CA TYR A 12 -0.80 -2.27 -10.16
C TYR A 12 -1.80 -2.02 -9.03
N HIS A 13 -2.24 -3.08 -8.34
CA HIS A 13 -3.16 -2.97 -7.21
C HIS A 13 -2.52 -2.23 -6.03
N ALA A 14 -1.22 -2.39 -5.80
CA ALA A 14 -0.51 -1.66 -4.75
C ALA A 14 -0.36 -0.17 -5.07
N GLU A 15 -0.10 0.19 -6.33
CA GLU A 15 -0.09 1.59 -6.78
C GLU A 15 -1.47 2.23 -6.66
N LEU A 16 -2.53 1.51 -7.04
CA LEU A 16 -3.90 1.97 -6.88
C LEU A 16 -4.27 2.15 -5.40
N ALA A 17 -3.88 1.21 -4.54
CA ALA A 17 -4.09 1.33 -3.10
C ALA A 17 -3.35 2.54 -2.52
N THR A 18 -2.11 2.80 -2.97
CA THR A 18 -1.33 3.98 -2.57
C THR A 18 -2.09 5.27 -2.91
N SER A 19 -2.56 5.39 -4.17
CA SER A 19 -3.34 6.55 -4.62
C SER A 19 -4.64 6.73 -3.82
N LEU A 20 -5.32 5.63 -3.48
CA LEU A 20 -6.54 5.67 -2.68
C LEU A 20 -6.27 6.12 -1.24
N TYR A 21 -5.17 5.67 -0.64
CA TYR A 21 -4.79 6.06 0.72
C TYR A 21 -4.48 7.55 0.82
N GLU A 22 -3.85 8.15 -0.19
CA GLU A 22 -3.63 9.60 -0.22
C GLU A 22 -4.96 10.38 -0.12
N VAL A 23 -5.98 9.95 -0.88
CA VAL A 23 -7.32 10.57 -0.85
C VAL A 23 -8.01 10.34 0.49
N ILE A 24 -7.89 9.14 1.06
CA ILE A 24 -8.46 8.83 2.38
C ILE A 24 -7.81 9.70 3.46
N MET A 25 -6.49 9.88 3.41
CA MET A 25 -5.75 10.69 4.38
C MET A 25 -6.14 12.17 4.30
N ASP A 26 -6.28 12.70 3.09
CA ASP A 26 -6.74 14.08 2.86
C ASP A 26 -8.12 14.31 3.49
N LYS A 27 -9.08 13.43 3.22
CA LYS A 27 -10.43 13.49 3.81
C LYS A 27 -10.43 13.28 5.31
N ALA A 28 -9.64 12.32 5.80
CA ALA A 28 -9.58 12.02 7.22
C ALA A 28 -9.03 13.21 8.02
N CYS A 29 -8.11 14.01 7.46
CA CYS A 29 -7.56 15.17 8.15
C CYS A 29 -8.62 16.22 8.51
N GLU A 30 -9.69 16.29 7.71
CA GLU A 30 -10.81 17.21 7.93
C GLU A 30 -11.94 16.58 8.77
N GLU A 31 -12.16 15.27 8.64
CA GLU A 31 -13.36 14.59 9.15
C GLU A 31 -13.13 13.71 10.39
N CYS A 32 -11.88 13.34 10.71
CA CYS A 32 -11.56 12.33 11.73
C CYS A 32 -10.96 12.90 13.01
N SER A 33 -11.10 12.15 14.11
CA SER A 33 -10.40 12.46 15.36
C SER A 33 -8.88 12.25 15.20
N PRO A 34 -8.05 12.98 15.96
CA PRO A 34 -6.60 12.81 15.93
C PRO A 34 -6.14 11.36 16.17
N GLN A 35 -6.83 10.63 17.06
CA GLN A 35 -6.49 9.23 17.33
C GLN A 35 -6.74 8.34 16.11
N LEU A 36 -7.84 8.57 15.39
CA LEU A 36 -8.14 7.83 14.16
C LEU A 36 -7.15 8.17 13.05
N LEU A 37 -6.75 9.44 12.93
CA LEU A 37 -5.70 9.86 12.00
C LEU A 37 -4.36 9.16 12.24
N HIS A 38 -3.96 9.00 13.50
CA HIS A 38 -2.74 8.28 13.86
C HIS A 38 -2.82 6.80 13.46
N LEU A 39 -3.98 6.15 13.65
CA LEU A 39 -4.18 4.75 13.25
C LEU A 39 -4.16 4.57 11.73
N ILE A 40 -4.75 5.49 10.97
CA ILE A 40 -4.71 5.45 9.50
C ILE A 40 -3.28 5.65 9.03
N SER A 41 -2.55 6.61 9.60
CA SER A 41 -1.13 6.85 9.27
C SER A 41 -0.29 5.60 9.48
N LEU A 42 -0.47 4.91 10.62
CA LEU A 42 0.24 3.66 10.91
C LEU A 42 -0.10 2.54 9.91
N ALA A 43 -1.36 2.44 9.47
CA ALA A 43 -1.75 1.47 8.45
C ALA A 43 -1.10 1.78 7.09
N CYS A 44 -0.99 3.06 6.73
CA CYS A 44 -0.28 3.50 5.52
C CYS A 44 1.21 3.14 5.56
N ASP A 45 1.88 3.39 6.68
CA ASP A 45 3.30 3.07 6.86
C ASP A 45 3.55 1.56 6.66
N ILE A 46 2.75 0.71 7.31
CA ILE A 46 2.84 -0.75 7.17
C ILE A 46 2.61 -1.17 5.71
N ASN A 47 1.60 -0.60 5.05
CA ASN A 47 1.32 -0.90 3.64
C ASN A 47 2.50 -0.53 2.73
N PHE A 48 3.14 0.62 2.98
CA PHE A 48 4.30 1.06 2.22
C PHE A 48 5.53 0.18 2.45
N GLU A 49 5.76 -0.28 3.68
CA GLU A 49 6.84 -1.22 3.98
C GLU A 49 6.66 -2.57 3.27
N VAL A 50 5.44 -3.11 3.28
CA VAL A 50 5.09 -4.34 2.57
C VAL A 50 5.30 -4.16 1.06
N TYR A 51 4.79 -3.06 0.49
CA TYR A 51 4.99 -2.74 -0.92
C TYR A 51 6.48 -2.66 -1.30
N ARG A 52 7.27 -1.93 -0.51
CA ARG A 52 8.71 -1.78 -0.73
C ARG A 52 9.43 -3.13 -0.66
N ALA A 53 9.07 -3.98 0.31
CA ALA A 53 9.65 -5.32 0.45
C ALA A 53 9.32 -6.21 -0.76
N LEU A 54 8.07 -6.18 -1.23
CA LEU A 54 7.63 -6.96 -2.40
C LEU A 54 8.34 -6.49 -3.69
N ARG A 55 8.50 -5.17 -3.89
CA ARG A 55 9.26 -4.64 -5.04
C ARG A 55 10.73 -4.99 -4.99
N ALA A 56 11.34 -4.97 -3.80
CA ALA A 56 12.75 -5.32 -3.65
C ALA A 56 13.05 -6.80 -3.95
N ASP A 57 12.06 -7.69 -3.76
CA ASP A 57 12.19 -9.11 -4.06
C ASP A 57 11.85 -9.44 -5.54
N GLY A 58 10.87 -8.76 -6.13
CA GLY A 58 10.52 -8.90 -7.55
C GLY A 58 11.63 -8.47 -8.52
N GLY A 59 12.53 -7.57 -8.11
CA GLY A 59 13.69 -7.13 -8.90
C GLY A 59 14.85 -8.13 -9.00
N LYS A 60 14.77 -9.30 -8.35
CA LYS A 60 15.87 -10.29 -8.30
C LYS A 60 15.71 -11.49 -9.24
N GLN A 61 14.69 -11.53 -10.10
CA GLN A 61 14.41 -12.71 -10.94
C GLN A 61 14.76 -12.57 -12.43
N HIS A 62 15.55 -11.57 -12.84
CA HIS A 62 15.91 -11.42 -14.26
C HIS A 62 17.41 -11.25 -14.51
N ASP A 63 18.25 -12.05 -13.82
CA ASP A 63 19.66 -12.24 -14.18
C ASP A 63 20.08 -13.69 -13.86
N GLN A 64 19.67 -14.65 -14.69
CA GLN A 64 20.37 -15.93 -14.84
C GLN A 64 20.27 -16.46 -16.27
#